data_AF-H5XK34-F1
#
_entry.id   AF-H5XK34-F1
#
_cell.length_a   1.000
_cell.length_b   1.000
_cell.length_c   1.000
_cell.angle_alpha   90.00
_cell.angle_beta   90.00
_cell.angle_gamma   90.00
#
_symmetry.space_group_name_H-M   'P 1'
#
loop_
_entity.id
_entity.type
_entity.pdbx_description
1 polymer ?
#
loop_
_entity_poly.entity_id
_entity_poly.type
_entity_poly.pdbx_seq_one_letter_code
_entity_poly.pdbx_strand_id
1 'polypeptide(L)' 'MIPEWYHHVMAMTLRLTEEQERALSLLAQAEGVSKQEAAVRAITEAAARRVRDERVRALSQEGRARYAGLLDRLAQ' A
#
# COMPACT_ATOMS: atom_id res chain seq x y z
N MET A 1 1.57 -25.61 -3.29
CA MET A 1 2.34 -24.47 -2.75
C MET A 1 3.48 -24.21 -3.72
N ILE A 2 3.60 -22.99 -4.25
CA ILE A 2 4.67 -22.64 -5.18
C ILE A 2 5.91 -22.25 -4.35
N PRO A 3 7.13 -22.75 -4.66
CA PRO A 3 8.34 -22.39 -3.91
C PRO A 3 8.70 -20.90 -4.01
N GLU A 4 9.19 -20.29 -2.93
CA GLU A 4 9.59 -18.86 -2.88
C GLU A 4 10.58 -18.45 -3.98
N TRP A 5 11.56 -19.31 -4.30
CA TRP A 5 12.55 -19.03 -5.35
C TRP A 5 11.91 -18.79 -6.73
N TYR A 6 10.75 -19.40 -6.99
CA TYR A 6 10.03 -19.26 -8.25
C TYR A 6 9.51 -17.83 -8.46
N HIS A 7 9.09 -17.16 -7.39
CA HIS A 7 8.62 -15.77 -7.45
C HIS A 7 9.76 -14.76 -7.66
N HIS A 8 11.00 -15.13 -7.33
CA HIS A 8 12.18 -14.29 -7.54
C HIS A 8 12.84 -14.51 -8.90
N VAL A 9 12.74 -15.71 -9.48
CA VAL A 9 13.40 -16.07 -10.74
C VAL A 9 12.44 -15.95 -11.93
N MET A 10 11.14 -16.18 -11.73
CA MET A 10 10.18 -16.18 -12.83
C MET A 10 9.49 -14.83 -13.00
N ALA A 11 9.49 -14.32 -14.23
CA ALA A 11 8.80 -13.09 -14.59
C ALA A 11 7.27 -13.30 -14.55
N MET A 12 6.57 -12.48 -13.76
CA MET A 12 5.11 -12.43 -13.79
C MET A 12 4.64 -11.57 -14.97
N THR A 13 3.76 -12.12 -15.80
CA THR A 13 3.12 -11.37 -16.90
C THR A 13 1.81 -10.77 -16.41
N LEU A 14 1.74 -9.43 -16.38
CA LEU A 14 0.52 -8.69 -16.02
C LEU A 14 -0.27 -8.36 -17.29
N ARG A 15 -1.59 -8.54 -17.25
CA ARG A 15 -2.48 -8.02 -18.29
C ARG A 15 -2.85 -6.59 -17.94
N LEU A 16 -2.33 -5.64 -18.70
CA LEU A 16 -2.52 -4.21 -18.49
C LEU A 16 -3.31 -3.61 -19.64
N THR A 17 -4.10 -2.58 -19.34
CA THR A 17 -4.62 -1.68 -20.37
C THR A 17 -3.50 -0.80 -20.91
N GLU A 18 -3.70 -0.20 -22.09
CA GLU A 18 -2.73 0.75 -22.68
C GLU A 18 -2.37 1.90 -21.73
N GLU A 19 -3.34 2.39 -20.97
CA GLU A 19 -3.13 3.46 -19.99
C GLU A 19 -2.25 2.99 -18.82
N GLN A 20 -2.51 1.80 -18.30
CA GLN A 20 -1.73 1.19 -17.22
C GLN A 20 -0.29 0.91 -17.65
N GLU A 21 -0.09 0.42 -18.88
CA GLU A 21 1.24 0.18 -19.46
C GLU A 21 2.05 1.48 -19.58
N ARG A 22 1.41 2.57 -20.01
CA ARG A 22 2.04 3.91 -20.07
C ARG A 22 2.38 4.42 -18.68
N ALA A 23 1.45 4.33 -17.73
CA ALA A 23 1.69 4.73 -16.35
C ALA A 23 2.86 3.96 -15.72
N LEU A 24 2.90 2.64 -15.90
CA LEU A 24 4.00 1.81 -15.41
C LEU A 24 5.33 2.14 -16.10
N SER A 25 5.29 2.44 -17.40
CA SER A 25 6.49 2.87 -18.16
C SER A 25 7.04 4.19 -17.64
N LEU A 26 6.18 5.16 -17.35
CA LEU A 26 6.58 6.46 -16.80
C LEU A 26 7.14 6.31 -15.39
N LEU A 27 6.50 5.50 -14.54
CA LEU A 27 6.96 5.23 -13.18
C LEU A 27 8.36 4.60 -13.18
N ALA A 28 8.55 3.55 -13.99
CA ALA A 28 9.83 2.85 -14.10
C ALA A 28 10.94 3.78 -14.62
N GLN A 29 10.64 4.65 -15.59
CA GLN A 29 11.59 5.66 -16.08
C GLN A 29 11.94 6.70 -15.02
N ALA A 30 10.95 7.21 -14.29
CA ALA A 30 11.16 8.20 -13.23
C ALA A 30 12.02 7.64 -12.09
N GLU A 31 11.86 6.35 -11.77
CA GLU A 31 12.63 5.67 -10.72
C GLU A 31 13.96 5.07 -11.23
N GLY A 32 14.20 5.02 -12.54
CA GLY A 32 15.39 4.42 -13.13
C GLY A 32 15.49 2.91 -12.96
N VAL A 33 14.36 2.19 -12.92
CA VAL A 33 14.29 0.75 -12.68
C VAL A 33 13.51 0.01 -13.79
N SER A 34 13.48 -1.32 -13.73
CA SER A 34 12.65 -2.12 -14.65
C SER A 34 11.16 -1.95 -14.34
N LYS A 35 10.29 -2.20 -15.32
CA LYS A 35 8.82 -2.19 -15.12
C LYS A 35 8.36 -3.17 -14.05
N GLN A 36 9.02 -4.33 -13.95
CA GLN A 36 8.70 -5.35 -12.95
C GLN A 36 9.08 -4.87 -11.54
N GLU A 37 10.26 -4.27 -11.38
CA GLU A 37 10.69 -3.69 -10.10
C GLU A 37 9.78 -2.53 -9.67
N ALA A 38 9.43 -1.63 -10.60
CA ALA A 38 8.49 -0.54 -10.34
C ALA A 38 7.12 -1.06 -9.88
N ALA A 39 6.61 -2.12 -10.51
CA ALA A 39 5.34 -2.74 -10.12
C ALA A 39 5.40 -3.36 -8.72
N VAL A 40 6.49 -4.08 -8.40
CA VAL A 40 6.70 -4.65 -7.06
C VAL A 40 6.74 -3.56 -6.01
N ARG A 41 7.53 -2.49 -6.22
CA ARG A 41 7.61 -1.35 -5.30
C ARG A 41 6.26 -0.67 -5.11
N ALA A 42 5.55 -0.37 -6.20
CA ALA A 42 4.25 0.26 -6.14
C ALA A 42 3.24 -0.55 -5.31
N ILE A 43 3.25 -1.89 -5.44
CA ILE A 43 2.42 -2.80 -4.65
C ILE A 43 2.82 -2.76 -3.18
N THR A 44 4.11 -2.91 -2.88
CA THR A 44 4.63 -2.89 -1.50
C THR A 44 4.32 -1.58 -0.80
N GLU A 45 4.52 -0.45 -1.47
CA GLU A 45 4.19 0.86 -0.91
C GLU A 45 2.69 1.04 -0.71
N ALA A 46 1.86 0.61 -1.66
CA ALA A 46 0.41 0.71 -1.55
C ALA A 46 -0.12 -0.16 -0.40
N ALA A 47 0.49 -1.33 -0.14
CA ALA A 47 0.20 -2.16 1.01
C ALA A 47 0.64 -1.49 2.32
N ALA A 48 1.87 -0.96 2.37
CA ALA A 48 2.39 -0.26 3.54
C ALA A 48 1.55 0.96 3.91
N ARG A 49 1.11 1.75 2.92
CA ARG A 49 0.20 2.87 3.12
C ARG A 49 -1.13 2.42 3.72
N ARG A 50 -1.75 1.36 3.20
CA ARG A 50 -3.02 0.83 3.72
C ARG A 50 -2.91 0.33 5.16
N VAL A 51 -1.87 -0.45 5.48
CA VAL A 51 -1.65 -0.96 6.85
C VAL A 51 -1.39 0.20 7.81
N ARG A 52 -0.63 1.22 7.39
CA ARG A 52 -0.44 2.43 8.19
C ARG A 52 -1.76 3.16 8.42
N ASP A 53 -2.56 3.34 7.38
CA ASP A 53 -3.85 4.04 7.46
C ASP A 53 -4.84 3.30 8.36
N GLU A 54 -4.91 1.97 8.27
CA GLU A 54 -5.69 1.13 9.18
C GLU A 54 -5.22 1.27 10.62
N ARG A 55 -3.91 1.25 10.87
CA ARG A 55 -3.35 1.43 12.21
C ARG A 55 -3.61 2.82 12.78
N VAL A 56 -3.51 3.87 11.95
CA VAL A 56 -3.85 5.25 12.34
C VAL A 56 -5.35 5.38 12.63
N ARG A 57 -6.21 4.76 11.81
CA ARG A 57 -7.67 4.75 12.04
C ARG A 57 -8.02 4.02 13.33
N ALA A 58 -7.43 2.86 13.60
CA ALA A 58 -7.64 2.10 14.83
C ALA A 58 -7.23 2.91 16.07
N LEU A 59 -6.02 3.49 16.07
CA LEU A 59 -5.54 4.35 17.17
C LEU A 59 -6.40 5.61 17.35
N SER A 60 -6.88 6.19 16.25
CA SER A 60 -7.78 7.36 16.30
C SER A 60 -9.15 7.01 16.87
N GLN A 61 -9.69 5.84 16.54
CA GLN A 61 -10.94 5.33 17.10
C GLN A 61 -10.81 5.05 18.60
N GLU A 62 -9.72 4.40 19.01
CA GLU A 62 -9.41 4.15 20.41
C GLU A 62 -9.24 5.46 21.20
N GLY A 63 -8.48 6.41 20.64
CA GLY A 63 -8.31 7.74 21.23
C GLY A 63 -9.63 8.49 21.39
N ARG A 64 -10.48 8.52 20.36
CA ARG A 64 -11.81 9.17 20.43
C ARG A 64 -12.73 8.50 21.45
N ALA A 65 -12.75 7.17 21.52
CA ALA A 65 -13.52 6.44 22.52
C ALA A 65 -13.02 6.76 23.95
N ARG A 66 -11.70 6.85 24.13
CA ARG A 66 -11.07 7.22 25.40
C ARG A 66 -11.37 8.66 25.83
N TYR A 67 -11.45 9.60 24.90
CA TYR A 67 -11.75 11.00 25.21
C TYR A 67 -13.25 11.31 25.28
N ALA A 68 -14.12 10.52 24.66
CA ALA A 68 -15.58 10.73 24.71
C ALA A 68 -16.12 10.73 26.15
N GLY A 69 -15.76 9.73 26.95
CA GLY A 69 -16.17 9.66 28.36
C GLY A 69 -15.49 10.69 29.28
N LEU A 70 -14.45 11.39 28.82
CA LEU A 70 -13.84 12.51 29.54
C LEU A 70 -14.57 13.82 29.20
N LEU A 71 -14.91 14.01 27.92
CA LEU A 71 -15.63 15.18 27.41
C LEU A 71 -17.09 15.20 27.90
N ASP A 72 -17.76 14.05 27.96
CA ASP A 72 -19.11 13.94 28.55
C ASP A 72 -19.16 14.38 30.02
N ARG A 73 -18.06 14.17 30.76
CA ARG A 73 -17.96 14.59 32.17
C ARG A 73 -17.58 16.05 32.36
N LEU A 74 -16.96 16.68 31.35
CA LEU A 74 -16.60 18.11 31.36
C LEU A 74 -17.72 19.00 30.82
N ALA A 75 -18.70 18.43 30.13
CA ALA A 75 -19.87 19.14 29.61
C ALA A 75 -21.02 19.25 30.64
N GLN A 76 -20.83 18.73 31.87
CA GLN A 76 -21.75 18.76 33.00
C GLN A 76 -21.31 19.79 34.04
#